data_AF-A0A9X7XTE2-F1
#
_entry.id   AF-A0A9X7XTE2-F1
#
_cell.length_a   1.000
_cell.length_b   1.000
_cell.length_c   1.000
_cell.angle_alpha   90.00
_cell.angle_beta   90.00
_cell.angle_gamma   90.00
#
_symmetry.space_group_name_H-M   'P 1'
#
loop_
_entity.id
_entity.type
_entity.pdbx_description
1 polymer ?
#
loop_
_entity_poly.entity_id
_entity_poly.type
_entity_poly.pdbx_seq_one_letter_code
_entity_poly.pdbx_strand_id
1 'polypeptide(L)' 'MSKQDVLLQIEQLRKELNDQYKKQATITPELVALSVQLDHLLNELHLHP' A
#
# COMPACT_ATOMS: atom_id res chain seq x y z
N MET A 1 5.98 0.74 -15.80
CA MET A 1 5.74 1.93 -14.94
C MET A 1 7.08 2.49 -14.52
N SER A 2 7.21 3.81 -14.41
CA SER A 2 8.44 4.42 -13.91
C SER A 2 8.52 4.26 -12.38
N LYS A 3 9.73 4.26 -11.80
CA LYS A 3 9.92 4.17 -10.34
C LYS A 3 9.15 5.25 -9.58
N GLN A 4 8.98 6.42 -10.19
CA GLN A 4 8.18 7.52 -9.66
C GLN A 4 6.68 7.19 -9.59
N ASP A 5 6.14 6.47 -10.58
CA ASP A 5 4.74 6.04 -10.58
C ASP A 5 4.47 5.01 -9.46
N VAL A 6 5.43 4.15 -9.16
CA VAL A 6 5.33 3.15 -8.07
C VAL A 6 5.37 3.85 -6.70
N LEU A 7 6.26 4.84 -6.52
CA LEU A 7 6.30 5.65 -5.30
C LEU A 7 4.98 6.40 -5.06
N LEU A 8 4.40 6.99 -6.11
CA LEU A 8 3.13 7.72 -6.00
C LEU A 8 1.98 6.79 -5.57
N GLN A 9 1.95 5.57 -6.11
CA GLN A 9 0.96 4.56 -5.75
C GLN A 9 1.15 4.05 -4.32
N ILE A 10 2.39 3.89 -3.86
CA ILE A 10 2.69 3.55 -2.46
C ILE A 10 2.19 4.63 -1.51
N GLU A 11 2.39 5.92 -1.84
CA GLU A 11 1.87 7.02 -1.02
C GLU A 11 0.34 7.05 -0.94
N GLN A 12 -0.35 6.81 -2.07
CA GLN A 12 -1.82 6.70 -2.09
C GLN A 12 -2.32 5.53 -1.22
N LEU A 13 -1.72 4.34 -1.38
CA LEU A 13 -2.07 3.14 -0.61
C LEU A 13 -1.83 3.33 0.88
N ARG A 14 -0.69 3.95 1.28
CA ARG A 14 -0.43 4.27 2.69
C ARG A 14 -1.47 5.20 3.27
N LYS A 15 -1.94 6.19 2.50
CA LYS A 15 -2.95 7.14 2.94
C LYS A 15 -4.30 6.46 3.15
N GLU A 16 -4.71 5.60 2.22
CA GLU A 16 -5.95 4.83 2.31
C GLU A 16 -5.94 3.84 3.48
N LEU A 17 -4.84 3.11 3.69
CA LEU A 17 -4.66 2.26 4.87
C LEU A 17 -4.81 3.05 6.18
N ASN A 18 -4.15 4.20 6.29
CA ASN A 18 -4.25 5.05 7.47
C ASN A 18 -5.68 5.58 7.71
N ASP A 19 -6.40 5.92 6.64
CA ASP A 19 -7.79 6.37 6.70
C ASP A 19 -8.72 5.24 7.19
N GLN A 20 -8.47 4.00 6.74
CA GLN A 20 -9.21 2.82 7.19
C GLN A 20 -8.89 2.46 8.65
N TYR A 21 -7.61 2.49 9.05
CA TYR A 21 -7.18 2.28 10.45
C TYR A 21 -7.81 3.30 11.41
N LYS A 22 -7.96 4.56 10.99
CA LYS A 22 -8.62 5.59 11.80
C LYS A 22 -10.12 5.34 11.97
N LYS A 23 -10.74 4.62 11.03
CA LYS A 23 -12.19 4.37 11.02
C LYS A 23 -12.58 3.11 11.77
N GLN A 24 -11.72 2.08 11.82
CA GLN A 24 -12.01 0.82 12.50
C GLN A 24 -10.77 0.26 13.22
N ALA A 25 -10.93 -0.08 14.50
CA ALA A 25 -9.90 -0.74 15.31
C ALA A 25 -9.73 -2.24 14.96
N THR A 26 -10.61 -2.78 14.12
CA THR A 26 -10.63 -4.18 13.71
C THR A 26 -10.10 -4.30 12.29
N ILE A 27 -9.10 -5.17 12.09
CA ILE A 27 -8.54 -5.45 10.76
C ILE A 27 -9.63 -6.08 9.90
N THR A 28 -10.10 -5.35 8.91
CA THR A 28 -11.11 -5.85 7.95
C THR A 28 -10.44 -6.53 6.76
N PRO A 29 -11.16 -7.39 6.01
CA PRO A 29 -10.63 -8.04 4.81
C PRO A 29 -10.11 -7.06 3.75
N GLU A 30 -10.72 -5.88 3.64
CA GLU A 30 -10.28 -4.82 2.74
C GLU A 30 -8.91 -4.26 3.15
N LEU A 31 -8.67 -4.13 4.46
CA LEU A 31 -7.39 -3.69 5.00
C LEU A 31 -6.27 -4.70 4.71
N VAL A 32 -6.59 -5.99 4.78
CA VAL A 32 -5.67 -7.07 4.41
C VAL A 32 -5.34 -7.00 2.92
N ALA A 33 -6.34 -6.80 2.05
CA ALA A 33 -6.13 -6.66 0.62
C ALA A 33 -5.23 -5.45 0.27
N LEU A 34 -5.46 -4.30 0.90
CA LEU A 34 -4.62 -3.12 0.75
C LEU A 34 -3.19 -3.35 1.25
N SER A 35 -3.02 -4.10 2.34
CA SER A 35 -1.70 -4.44 2.88
C SER A 35 -0.92 -5.36 1.93
N VAL A 36 -1.58 -6.35 1.32
CA VAL A 36 -0.97 -7.25 0.32
C VAL A 36 -0.57 -6.47 -0.94
N GLN A 37 -1.39 -5.53 -1.41
CA GLN A 37 -1.04 -4.68 -2.56
C GLN A 37 0.15 -3.77 -2.26
N LEU A 38 0.22 -3.22 -1.04
CA LEU A 38 1.36 -2.42 -0.61
C LEU A 38 2.65 -3.26 -0.59
N ASP A 39 2.60 -4.49 -0.07
CA ASP A 39 3.75 -5.40 -0.03
C ASP A 39 4.23 -5.74 -1.45
N HIS A 40 3.31 -5.98 -2.38
CA HIS A 40 3.63 -6.21 -3.79
C HIS A 40 4.34 -5.02 -4.43
N LEU A 41 3.83 -3.79 -4.24
CA LEU A 41 4.46 -2.58 -4.78
C LEU A 41 5.84 -2.31 -4.16
N LEU A 42 6.02 -2.60 -2.87
CA LEU A 42 7.32 -2.47 -2.20
C LEU A 42 8.34 -3.49 -2.73
N ASN A 43 7.91 -4.73 -2.98
CA ASN A 43 8.75 -5.76 -3.58
C ASN A 43 9.18 -5.38 -5.01
N GLU A 44 8.26 -4.87 -5.84
CA GLU A 44 8.58 -4.35 -7.17
C GLU A 44 9.57 -3.17 -7.13
N LEU A 45 9.52 -2.36 -6.07
CA LEU A 45 10.45 -1.24 -5.87
C LEU A 45 11.84 -1.71 -5.40
N HIS A 46 11.90 -2.81 -4.64
CA HIS A 46 13.13 -3.46 -4.19
C HIS A 46 13.78 -4.38 -5.24
N LEU A 47 13.05 -4.76 -6.30
CA LEU A 47 13.53 -5.63 -7.37
C LEU A 47 14.52 -4.97 -8.34
N HIS A 48 14.87 -3.70 -8.11
CA HIS A 48 15.93 -3.02 -8.83
C HIS A 48 17.13 -2.72 -7.91
N PRO A 49 18.32 -3.31 -8.14
CA PRO A 49 19.55 -2.85 -7.50
C PRO A 49 19.89 -1.40 -7.85
#